data_AF-A0A0L8LFH3-F1
#
_entry.id   AF-A0A0L8LFH3-F1
#
_cell.length_a   1.000
_cell.length_b   1.000
_cell.length_c   1.000
_cell.angle_alpha   90.00
_cell.angle_beta   90.00
_cell.angle_gamma   90.00
#
_symmetry.space_group_name_H-M   'P 1'
#
loop_
_entity.id
_entity.type
_entity.pdbx_description
1 polymer ?
#
loop_
_entity_poly.entity_id
_entity_poly.type
_entity_poly.pdbx_seq_one_letter_code
_entity_poly.pdbx_strand_id
1 'polypeptide(L)'
;GEHDELDGGATVLAYAGTTSASTPLTWFARTSAFACLNPSPAFDTEIKLEPGQTLRLNHRLVFLDRMVDRHELEPIAQEFAL
;
A
#
# COMPACT_ATOMS: atom_id res chain seq x y z
N GLY A 1 9.66 2.09 -9.69
CA GLY A 1 10.17 1.41 -10.89
C GLY A 1 10.93 2.42 -11.70
N GLU A 2 11.75 1.93 -12.61
CA GLU A 2 12.43 2.75 -13.62
C GLU A 2 11.39 3.38 -14.55
N HIS A 3 11.62 4.64 -14.92
CA HIS A 3 10.83 5.41 -15.88
C HIS A 3 11.63 5.50 -17.18
N ASP A 4 11.84 6.70 -17.73
CA ASP A 4 12.75 6.94 -18.83
C ASP A 4 14.17 7.28 -18.35
N GLU A 5 15.10 7.44 -19.29
CA GLU A 5 16.50 7.76 -18.99
C GLU A 5 16.70 9.21 -18.48
N LEU A 6 15.65 10.04 -18.42
CA LEU A 6 15.72 11.45 -18.04
C LEU A 6 15.37 11.64 -16.56
N ASP A 7 14.25 11.06 -16.11
CA ASP A 7 13.72 11.22 -14.75
C ASP A 7 14.07 10.03 -13.84
N GLY A 8 14.76 9.02 -14.35
CA GLY A 8 15.24 7.86 -13.60
C GLY A 8 14.11 6.91 -13.20
N GLY A 9 13.43 7.14 -12.08
CA GLY A 9 12.35 6.27 -11.61
C GLY A 9 11.74 6.71 -10.29
N ALA A 10 10.62 6.13 -9.87
CA ALA A 10 9.94 6.48 -8.62
C ALA A 10 9.82 5.29 -7.66
N THR A 11 9.62 5.57 -6.37
CA THR A 11 9.37 4.54 -5.35
C THR A 11 8.04 4.81 -4.65
N VAL A 12 7.28 3.74 -4.41
CA VAL A 12 6.02 3.81 -3.66
C VAL A 12 6.11 2.89 -2.45
N LEU A 13 5.95 3.47 -1.26
CA LEU A 13 5.73 2.71 -0.03
C LEU A 13 4.23 2.58 0.22
N ALA A 14 3.76 1.35 0.36
CA ALA A 14 2.38 1.05 0.72
C ALA A 14 2.32 0.44 2.12
N TYR A 15 1.65 1.14 3.04
CA TYR A 15 1.38 0.68 4.39
C TYR A 15 -0.03 0.13 4.44
N ALA A 16 -0.15 -1.12 4.88
CA ALA A 16 -1.46 -1.75 5.02
C ALA A 16 -2.36 -0.97 5.98
N GLY A 17 -1.79 -0.36 7.02
CA GLY A 17 -2.49 0.45 8.01
C GLY A 17 -3.36 -0.42 8.93
N THR A 18 -4.59 0.03 9.21
CA THR A 18 -5.46 -0.60 10.21
C THR A 18 -6.86 -0.89 9.68
N THR A 19 -7.50 -1.90 10.25
CA THR A 19 -8.89 -2.28 9.96
C THR A 19 -9.65 -2.44 11.27
N SER A 20 -10.93 -2.06 11.27
CA SER A 20 -11.86 -2.39 12.35
C SER A 20 -12.55 -3.75 12.16
N ALA A 21 -12.33 -4.43 11.03
CA ALA A 21 -12.84 -5.77 10.79
C ALA A 21 -11.97 -6.83 11.47
N SER A 22 -12.56 -7.99 11.77
CA SER A 22 -11.81 -9.16 12.21
C SER A 22 -11.00 -9.82 11.09
N THR A 23 -11.38 -9.61 9.84
CA THR A 23 -10.65 -10.07 8.66
C THR A 23 -9.32 -9.31 8.53
N PRO A 24 -8.17 -10.00 8.39
CA PRO A 24 -6.89 -9.36 8.15
C PRO A 24 -6.90 -8.52 6.86
N LEU A 25 -6.08 -7.46 6.83
CA LEU A 25 -5.92 -6.65 5.63
C LEU A 25 -5.13 -7.40 4.55
N THR A 26 -5.71 -7.47 3.36
CA THR A 26 -5.05 -8.00 2.16
C THR A 26 -4.84 -6.91 1.11
N TRP A 27 -3.80 -7.08 0.29
CA TRP A 27 -3.44 -6.17 -0.79
C TRP A 27 -3.27 -6.93 -2.08
N PHE A 28 -3.82 -6.38 -3.15
CA PHE A 28 -3.47 -6.81 -4.49
C PHE A 28 -2.20 -6.08 -4.94
N ALA A 29 -1.17 -6.85 -5.31
CA ALA A 29 0.08 -6.34 -5.84
C ALA A 29 0.43 -7.07 -7.14
N ARG A 30 0.80 -6.31 -8.18
CA ARG A 30 1.32 -6.86 -9.43
C ARG A 30 2.43 -6.00 -10.01
N THR A 31 3.26 -6.64 -10.83
CA THR A 31 4.38 -6.01 -11.55
C THR A 31 4.30 -6.16 -13.06
N SER A 32 3.50 -7.11 -13.58
CA SER A 32 3.36 -7.36 -15.03
C SER A 32 2.43 -6.37 -15.72
N ALA A 33 2.77 -5.97 -16.94
CA ALA A 33 2.16 -4.89 -17.76
C ALA A 33 2.35 -3.48 -17.16
N PHE A 34 2.11 -3.31 -15.86
CA PHE A 34 2.47 -2.13 -15.08
C PHE A 34 2.37 -2.42 -13.58
N ALA A 35 3.18 -1.74 -12.78
CA ALA A 35 3.11 -1.83 -11.32
C ALA A 35 1.75 -1.34 -10.81
N CYS A 36 1.11 -2.11 -9.93
CA CYS A 36 -0.14 -1.72 -9.32
C CYS A 36 -0.21 -2.28 -7.89
N LEU A 37 -0.64 -1.42 -6.97
CA LEU A 37 -0.89 -1.72 -5.56
C LEU A 37 -2.31 -1.24 -5.23
N ASN A 38 -3.14 -2.11 -4.66
CA ASN A 38 -4.51 -1.79 -4.31
C ASN A 38 -4.87 -2.40 -2.94
N PRO A 39 -5.41 -1.61 -1.99
CA PRO A 39 -5.99 -2.15 -0.77
C PRO A 39 -7.19 -3.04 -1.11
N SER A 40 -7.17 -4.29 -0.67
CA SER A 40 -8.20 -5.27 -1.01
C SER A 40 -8.71 -5.96 0.26
N PRO A 41 -9.42 -5.25 1.17
CA PRO A 41 -9.75 -5.74 2.52
C PRO A 41 -10.72 -6.93 2.57
N ALA A 42 -11.45 -7.21 1.49
CA ALA A 42 -12.33 -8.37 1.36
C ALA A 42 -11.97 -9.16 0.09
N PHE A 43 -10.70 -9.52 -0.06
CA PHE A 43 -10.18 -10.16 -1.28
C PHE A 43 -10.67 -11.59 -1.44
N ASP A 44 -10.47 -12.41 -0.39
CA ASP A 44 -10.84 -13.83 -0.35
C ASP A 44 -11.87 -14.15 0.73
N THR A 45 -12.07 -13.22 1.68
CA THR A 45 -12.92 -13.39 2.85
C THR A 45 -13.91 -12.24 2.93
N GLU A 46 -15.19 -12.56 3.08
CA GLU A 46 -16.27 -11.58 3.20
C GLU A 46 -16.13 -10.75 4.49
N ILE A 47 -16.36 -9.43 4.39
CA ILE A 47 -16.60 -8.56 5.54
C ILE A 47 -18.08 -8.20 5.55
N LYS A 48 -18.82 -8.75 6.51
CA LYS A 48 -20.25 -8.46 6.66
C LYS A 48 -20.44 -7.19 7.50
N LEU A 49 -21.22 -6.24 6.99
CA LEU A 49 -21.66 -5.05 7.73
C LEU A 49 -23.18 -5.09 7.91
N GLU A 50 -23.63 -5.08 9.16
CA GLU A 50 -25.05 -4.98 9.47
C GLU A 50 -25.55 -3.51 9.35
N PRO A 51 -26.86 -3.28 9.16
CA PRO A 51 -27.41 -1.93 9.09
C PRO A 51 -26.98 -1.06 10.28
N GLY A 52 -26.47 0.14 9.97
CA GLY A 52 -25.99 1.10 10.98
C GLY A 52 -24.56 0.88 11.46
N GLN A 53 -23.87 -0.18 11.04
CA GLN A 53 -22.45 -0.37 11.36
C GLN A 53 -21.54 0.46 10.45
N THR A 54 -20.31 0.71 10.92
CA THR A 54 -19.26 1.41 10.18
C THR A 54 -18.00 0.56 10.12
N LEU A 55 -17.45 0.42 8.92
CA LEU A 55 -16.13 -0.17 8.69
C LEU A 55 -15.11 0.96 8.61
N ARG A 56 -14.03 0.87 9.40
CA ARG A 56 -12.89 1.80 9.33
C ARG A 56 -11.69 1.09 8.74
N LEU A 57 -11.16 1.64 7.67
CA LEU A 57 -9.97 1.17 6.97
C LEU A 57 -9.03 2.34 6.82
N ASN A 58 -7.78 2.16 7.25
CA ASN A 58 -6.74 3.16 7.10
C ASN A 58 -5.58 2.52 6.35
N HIS A 59 -5.00 3.25 5.42
CA HIS A 59 -3.76 2.88 4.73
C HIS A 59 -2.98 4.16 4.42
N ARG A 60 -1.71 4.02 4.10
CA ARG A 60 -0.86 5.14 3.67
C ARG A 60 -0.08 4.75 2.43
N LEU A 61 0.00 5.69 1.50
CA LEU A 61 0.92 5.64 0.38
C LEU A 61 1.91 6.79 0.51
N VAL A 62 3.19 6.51 0.38
CA VAL A 62 4.25 7.52 0.31
C VAL A 62 4.92 7.38 -1.05
N PHE A 63 5.04 8.51 -1.75
CA PHE A 63 5.63 8.59 -3.08
C PHE A 63 6.98 9.30 -2.97
N LEU A 64 8.00 8.65 -3.53
CA LEU A 64 9.32 9.23 -3.72
C LEU A 64 9.52 9.39 -5.23
N ASP A 65 9.93 10.58 -5.65
CA ASP A 65 10.22 10.96 -7.04
C ASP A 65 11.54 10.39 -7.56
N ARG A 66 12.16 9.48 -6.82
CA ARG A 66 13.41 8.80 -7.15
C ARG A 66 13.37 7.32 -6.79
N MET A 67 14.24 6.55 -7.43
CA MET A 67 14.55 5.20 -6.97
C MET A 67 15.36 5.28 -5.69
N VAL A 68 14.97 4.47 -4.70
CA VAL A 68 15.73 4.29 -3.46
C VAL A 68 16.01 2.80 -3.28
N ASP A 69 17.20 2.49 -2.79
CA ASP A 69 17.51 1.13 -2.38
C ASP A 69 16.90 0.80 -1.01
N ARG A 70 17.04 -0.45 -0.58
CA ARG A 70 16.46 -0.92 0.68
C ARG A 70 17.03 -0.22 1.92
N HIS A 71 18.33 0.07 1.93
CA HIS A 71 19.00 0.66 3.08
C HIS A 71 18.52 2.10 3.30
N GLU A 72 18.30 2.85 2.22
CA GLU A 72 17.72 4.19 2.27
C GLU A 72 16.20 4.16 2.54
N LEU A 73 15.49 3.16 2.00
CA LEU A 73 14.04 3.04 2.16
C LEU A 73 13.61 2.74 3.60
N GLU A 74 14.38 1.95 4.35
CA GLU A 74 14.04 1.52 5.71
C GLU A 74 13.84 2.65 6.73
N PRO A 75 14.74 3.64 6.87
CA PRO A 75 14.49 4.78 7.76
C PRO A 75 13.28 5.63 7.34
N ILE A 76 13.09 5.84 6.02
CA ILE A 76 11.90 6.53 5.49
C ILE A 76 10.64 5.74 5.81
N ALA A 77 10.71 4.40 5.73
CA ALA A 77 9.61 3.52 6.05
C ALA A 77 9.21 3.62 7.53
N GLN A 78 10.19 3.82 8.42
CA GLN A 78 9.94 4.01 9.85
C GLN A 78 9.35 5.39 10.16
N GLU A 79 9.83 6.46 9.50
CA GLU A 79 9.32 7.82 9.67
C GLU A 79 7.82 7.92 9.36
N PHE A 80 7.38 7.24 8.30
CA PHE A 80 5.99 7.28 7.84
C PHE A 80 5.15 6.06 8.26
N ALA A 81 5.61 5.26 9.23
CA ALA A 81 4.79 4.20 9.80
C ALA A 81 3.46 4.76 10.37
N LEU A 82 2.39 3.95 10.30
CA LEU A 82 1.05 4.24 10.85
C LEU A 82 0.90 3.65 12.25
#